data_AF-A0A970EIJ0-F1
#
_entry.id   AF-A0A970EIJ0-F1
#
_cell.length_a   1.000
_cell.length_b   1.000
_cell.length_c   1.000
_cell.angle_alpha   90.00
_cell.angle_beta   90.00
_cell.angle_gamma   90.00
#
_symmetry.space_group_name_H-M   'P 1'
#
loop_
_entity.id
_entity.type
_entity.pdbx_description
1 polymer ?
#
loop_
_entity_poly.entity_id
_entity_poly.type
_entity_poly.pdbx_seq_one_letter_code
_entity_poly.pdbx_strand_id
1 'polypeptide(L)'
;EEYSAYEIERVLKRGIEAAKVRNKKITIVDKANVLESSRLWREVSAKVMKDYPEIEVNYMYVDNAAMQLIRYPKQFDVIVTSNMFGDILSDEASQLTGSIGMLPSASLGDGMCGMYEPIHGSAPDIAGKDIANPIATILSAAMMLRYSFNLADEADAIENAVKKVLKDGVRTADIAKPGEDKVSTAQMGDEIVKRL
;
A
#
# COMPACT_ATOMS: atom_id res chain seq x y z
N GLU A 1 5.81 -21.91 -4.52
CA GLU A 1 5.36 -20.98 -5.57
C GLU A 1 6.22 -21.17 -6.81
N GLU A 2 5.58 -21.26 -7.96
CA GLU A 2 6.23 -21.31 -9.28
C GLU A 2 6.12 -19.93 -9.92
N TYR A 3 7.20 -19.47 -10.54
CA TYR A 3 7.27 -18.19 -11.24
C TYR A 3 8.07 -18.35 -12.52
N SER A 4 7.58 -17.78 -13.60
CA SER A 4 8.39 -17.52 -14.80
C SER A 4 9.17 -16.22 -14.67
N ALA A 5 10.25 -16.08 -15.45
CA ALA A 5 11.01 -14.83 -15.51
C ALA A 5 10.12 -13.64 -15.92
N TYR A 6 9.22 -13.85 -16.89
CA TYR A 6 8.27 -12.81 -17.35
C TYR A 6 7.37 -12.30 -16.21
N GLU A 7 6.85 -13.21 -15.38
CA GLU A 7 5.99 -12.82 -14.26
C GLU A 7 6.73 -12.02 -13.20
N ILE A 8 8.00 -12.30 -13.00
CA ILE A 8 8.87 -11.53 -12.09
C ILE A 8 9.17 -10.15 -12.69
N GLU A 9 9.56 -10.09 -13.97
CA GLU A 9 9.90 -8.85 -14.66
C GLU A 9 8.75 -7.85 -14.66
N ARG A 10 7.51 -8.29 -14.93
CA ARG A 10 6.34 -7.40 -14.95
C ARG A 10 6.05 -6.78 -13.57
N VAL A 11 6.18 -7.56 -12.50
CA VAL A 11 5.94 -7.08 -11.13
C VAL A 11 7.04 -6.12 -10.69
N LEU A 12 8.30 -6.43 -11.02
CA LEU A 12 9.43 -5.55 -10.76
C LEU A 12 9.27 -4.20 -11.46
N LYS A 13 8.88 -4.18 -12.74
CA LYS A 13 8.62 -2.94 -13.49
C LYS A 13 7.57 -2.08 -12.79
N ARG A 14 6.49 -2.68 -12.26
CA ARG A 14 5.49 -1.95 -11.47
C ARG A 14 6.06 -1.38 -10.17
N GLY A 15 6.88 -2.15 -9.45
CA GLY A 15 7.59 -1.66 -8.27
C GLY A 15 8.55 -0.50 -8.58
N ILE A 16 9.23 -0.55 -9.72
CA ILE A 16 10.13 0.50 -10.22
C ILE A 16 9.37 1.80 -10.52
N GLU A 17 8.27 1.72 -11.27
CA GLU A 17 7.46 2.91 -11.53
C GLU A 17 6.89 3.51 -10.23
N ALA A 18 6.49 2.67 -9.26
CA ALA A 18 6.08 3.15 -7.94
C ALA A 18 7.23 3.83 -7.18
N ALA A 19 8.45 3.30 -7.24
CA ALA A 19 9.61 3.89 -6.57
C ALA A 19 10.06 5.22 -7.19
N LYS A 20 9.91 5.38 -8.52
CA LYS A 20 10.28 6.61 -9.25
C LYS A 20 9.52 7.84 -8.77
N VAL A 21 8.25 7.69 -8.37
CA VAL A 21 7.40 8.76 -7.85
C VAL A 21 7.47 8.88 -6.32
N ARG A 22 8.40 8.17 -5.68
CA ARG A 22 8.63 8.15 -4.23
C ARG A 22 10.10 8.46 -3.91
N ASN A 23 10.73 7.71 -3.01
CA ASN A 23 12.11 7.95 -2.57
C ASN A 23 13.15 7.18 -3.39
N LYS A 24 12.76 6.60 -4.54
CA LYS A 24 13.64 5.87 -5.45
C LYS A 24 14.39 4.72 -4.78
N LYS A 25 13.74 4.01 -3.86
CA LYS A 25 14.32 2.85 -3.16
C LYS A 25 13.40 1.65 -3.22
N ILE A 26 13.95 0.48 -3.58
CA ILE A 26 13.25 -0.80 -3.62
C ILE A 26 13.96 -1.82 -2.76
N THR A 27 13.20 -2.54 -1.95
CA THR A 27 13.64 -3.77 -1.30
C THR A 27 12.95 -4.96 -1.93
N ILE A 28 13.75 -5.87 -2.51
CA ILE A 28 13.28 -7.15 -3.03
C ILE A 28 13.35 -8.17 -1.90
N VAL A 29 12.21 -8.77 -1.58
CA VAL A 29 12.09 -9.76 -0.50
C VAL A 29 11.91 -11.16 -1.07
N ASP A 30 12.69 -12.11 -0.57
CA ASP A 30 12.72 -13.48 -1.07
C ASP A 30 13.18 -14.51 -0.01
N LYS A 31 13.35 -15.77 -0.40
CA LYS A 31 14.01 -16.81 0.40
C LYS A 31 15.08 -17.55 -0.40
N ALA A 32 15.96 -16.83 -1.11
CA ALA A 32 16.90 -17.40 -2.07
C ALA A 32 17.98 -18.32 -1.46
N ASN A 33 18.16 -18.26 -0.13
CA ASN A 33 19.00 -19.21 0.60
C ASN A 33 18.41 -20.63 0.65
N VAL A 34 17.11 -20.81 0.39
CA VAL A 34 16.42 -22.11 0.44
C VAL A 34 15.71 -22.44 -0.87
N LEU A 35 14.99 -21.48 -1.46
CA LEU A 35 14.06 -21.73 -2.57
C LEU A 35 14.68 -21.40 -3.93
N GLU A 36 14.62 -22.34 -4.88
CA GLU A 36 15.03 -22.13 -6.28
C GLU A 36 14.23 -21.00 -6.95
N SER A 37 12.90 -20.94 -6.72
CA SER A 37 12.07 -19.86 -7.26
C SER A 37 12.50 -18.48 -6.75
N SER A 38 12.94 -18.38 -5.49
CA SER A 38 13.50 -17.14 -4.94
C SER A 38 14.88 -16.80 -5.52
N ARG A 39 15.68 -17.79 -5.93
CA ARG A 39 16.94 -17.54 -6.66
C ARG A 39 16.65 -16.97 -8.05
N LEU A 40 15.64 -17.49 -8.73
CA LEU A 40 15.16 -16.92 -10.00
C LEU A 40 14.70 -15.46 -9.82
N TRP A 41 13.95 -15.15 -8.75
CA TRP A 41 13.59 -13.77 -8.40
C TRP A 41 14.81 -12.84 -8.29
N ARG A 42 15.89 -13.30 -7.64
CA ARG A 42 17.14 -12.52 -7.53
C ARG A 42 17.84 -12.35 -8.87
N GLU A 43 17.94 -13.40 -9.67
CA GLU A 43 18.60 -13.35 -10.98
C GLU A 43 17.89 -12.36 -11.92
N VAL A 44 16.56 -12.50 -12.03
CA VAL A 44 15.74 -11.65 -12.90
C VAL A 44 15.78 -10.21 -12.41
N SER A 45 15.61 -9.97 -11.11
CA SER A 45 15.68 -8.61 -10.58
C SER A 45 17.05 -7.97 -10.75
N ALA A 46 18.14 -8.70 -10.51
CA ALA A 46 19.49 -8.17 -10.71
C ALA A 46 19.74 -7.81 -12.17
N LYS A 47 19.13 -8.53 -13.13
CA LYS A 47 19.17 -8.17 -14.55
C LYS A 47 18.35 -6.91 -14.84
N VAL A 48 17.09 -6.84 -14.39
CA VAL A 48 16.19 -5.71 -14.62
C VAL A 48 16.74 -4.42 -14.01
N MET A 49 17.24 -4.46 -12.77
CA MET A 49 17.71 -3.27 -12.06
C MET A 49 18.94 -2.61 -12.71
N LYS A 50 19.68 -3.31 -13.58
CA LYS A 50 20.77 -2.68 -14.37
C LYS A 50 20.29 -1.57 -15.28
N ASP A 51 19.03 -1.65 -15.73
CA ASP A 51 18.41 -0.66 -16.61
C ASP A 51 17.88 0.56 -15.84
N TYR A 52 17.92 0.54 -14.49
CA TYR A 52 17.41 1.58 -13.61
C TYR A 52 18.43 1.98 -12.52
N PRO A 53 19.62 2.50 -12.91
CA PRO A 53 20.68 2.84 -11.96
C PRO A 53 20.31 3.97 -10.98
N GLU A 54 19.24 4.71 -11.26
CA GLU A 54 18.71 5.76 -10.38
C GLU A 54 17.91 5.25 -9.18
N ILE A 55 17.57 3.96 -9.15
CA ILE A 55 16.81 3.32 -8.07
C ILE A 55 17.77 2.53 -7.17
N GLU A 56 17.79 2.87 -5.87
CA GLU A 56 18.53 2.09 -4.88
C GLU A 56 17.84 0.72 -4.68
N VAL A 57 18.55 -0.38 -4.96
CA VAL A 57 18.06 -1.74 -4.76
C VAL A 57 18.69 -2.40 -3.53
N ASN A 58 17.86 -2.97 -2.67
CA ASN A 58 18.25 -3.81 -1.55
C ASN A 58 17.61 -5.20 -1.67
N TYR A 59 18.30 -6.22 -1.17
CA TYR A 59 17.78 -7.59 -1.08
C TYR A 59 17.65 -7.99 0.38
N MET A 60 16.52 -8.60 0.74
CA MET A 60 16.26 -9.05 2.11
C MET A 60 15.57 -10.40 2.10
N TYR A 61 15.93 -11.27 3.05
CA TYR A 61 15.18 -12.51 3.25
C TYR A 61 13.86 -12.22 3.98
N VAL A 62 12.80 -12.94 3.65
CA VAL A 62 11.45 -12.72 4.21
C VAL A 62 11.37 -12.77 5.73
N ASP A 63 12.17 -13.62 6.38
CA ASP A 63 12.27 -13.67 7.85
C ASP A 63 12.92 -12.41 8.42
N ASN A 64 14.00 -11.92 7.80
CA ASN A 64 14.59 -10.65 8.18
C ASN A 64 13.64 -9.48 7.87
N ALA A 65 12.91 -9.52 6.75
CA ALA A 65 11.95 -8.48 6.39
C ALA A 65 10.85 -8.35 7.45
N ALA A 66 10.27 -9.46 7.91
CA ALA A 66 9.33 -9.47 9.02
C ALA A 66 9.92 -8.82 10.29
N MET A 67 11.13 -9.26 10.69
CA MET A 67 11.83 -8.65 11.84
C MET A 67 12.08 -7.14 11.66
N GLN A 68 12.42 -6.70 10.45
CA GLN A 68 12.68 -5.29 10.15
C GLN A 68 11.41 -4.43 10.10
N LEU A 69 10.27 -4.98 9.67
CA LEU A 69 8.98 -4.30 9.75
C LEU A 69 8.63 -3.95 11.18
N ILE A 70 8.89 -4.85 12.14
CA ILE A 70 8.68 -4.58 13.57
C ILE A 70 9.75 -3.60 14.09
N ARG A 71 11.02 -3.85 13.79
CA ARG A 71 12.15 -3.12 14.39
C ARG A 71 12.27 -1.68 13.90
N TYR A 72 12.21 -1.46 12.59
CA TYR A 72 12.39 -0.15 11.98
C TYR A 72 11.69 -0.07 10.61
N PRO A 73 10.35 0.03 10.57
CA PRO A 73 9.60 0.00 9.32
C PRO A 73 9.89 1.21 8.41
N LYS A 74 10.34 2.33 8.99
CA LYS A 74 10.66 3.57 8.25
C LYS A 74 11.89 3.46 7.32
N GLN A 75 12.61 2.34 7.33
CA GLN A 75 13.72 2.11 6.40
C GLN A 75 13.27 1.79 4.97
N PHE A 76 12.03 1.33 4.82
CA PHE A 76 11.47 0.88 3.55
C PHE A 76 10.81 2.03 2.79
N ASP A 77 10.88 1.97 1.46
CA ASP A 77 10.11 2.83 0.56
C ASP A 77 9.12 1.99 -0.26
N VAL A 78 9.62 1.14 -1.14
CA VAL A 78 8.84 0.15 -1.89
C VAL A 78 9.37 -1.25 -1.60
N ILE A 79 8.48 -2.19 -1.27
CA ILE A 79 8.81 -3.62 -1.14
C ILE A 79 8.23 -4.35 -2.34
N VAL A 80 9.03 -5.20 -2.99
CA VAL A 80 8.58 -6.08 -4.07
C VAL A 80 8.88 -7.52 -3.68
N THR A 81 7.89 -8.39 -3.79
CA THR A 81 7.98 -9.78 -3.32
C THR A 81 6.99 -10.67 -4.06
N SER A 82 7.08 -11.99 -3.87
CA SER A 82 6.10 -12.96 -4.38
C SER A 82 4.75 -12.87 -3.66
N ASN A 83 3.73 -13.53 -4.20
CA ASN A 83 2.36 -13.47 -3.70
C ASN A 83 2.25 -13.85 -2.20
N MET A 84 2.65 -15.07 -1.82
CA MET A 84 2.56 -15.56 -0.43
C MET A 84 3.37 -14.71 0.55
N PHE A 85 4.57 -14.25 0.16
CA PHE A 85 5.36 -13.38 1.02
C PHE A 85 4.75 -11.97 1.12
N GLY A 86 4.16 -11.47 0.04
CA GLY A 86 3.46 -10.19 0.01
C GLY A 86 2.22 -10.21 0.90
N ASP A 87 1.42 -11.26 0.83
CA ASP A 87 0.26 -11.50 1.68
C ASP A 87 0.64 -11.36 3.17
N ILE A 88 1.61 -12.16 3.63
CA ILE A 88 2.08 -12.17 5.02
C ILE A 88 2.65 -10.82 5.45
N LEU A 89 3.57 -10.24 4.66
CA LEU A 89 4.25 -9.00 5.05
C LEU A 89 3.33 -7.78 4.97
N SER A 90 2.36 -7.77 4.05
CA SER A 90 1.40 -6.69 3.91
C SER A 90 0.40 -6.68 5.08
N ASP A 91 -0.04 -7.85 5.56
CA ASP A 91 -0.86 -7.97 6.76
C ASP A 91 -0.08 -7.56 8.01
N GLU A 92 1.18 -8.00 8.13
CA GLU A 92 2.07 -7.59 9.22
C GLU A 92 2.25 -6.06 9.24
N ALA A 93 2.57 -5.46 8.09
CA ALA A 93 2.71 -4.02 7.97
C ALA A 93 1.40 -3.28 8.29
N SER A 94 0.27 -3.80 7.82
CA SER A 94 -1.05 -3.24 8.06
C SER A 94 -1.39 -3.21 9.55
N GLN A 95 -1.14 -4.31 10.26
CA GLN A 95 -1.36 -4.40 11.70
C GLN A 95 -0.44 -3.45 12.48
N LEU A 96 0.81 -3.26 12.04
CA LEU A 96 1.76 -2.33 12.66
C LEU A 96 1.33 -0.86 12.54
N THR A 97 0.55 -0.50 11.52
CA THR A 97 -0.01 0.86 11.41
C THR A 97 -1.07 1.15 12.48
N GLY A 98 -1.68 0.11 13.05
CA GLY A 98 -2.68 0.20 14.12
C GLY A 98 -4.10 0.58 13.67
N SER A 99 -4.35 0.82 12.37
CA SER A 99 -5.68 1.21 11.88
C SER A 99 -5.94 0.67 10.47
N ILE A 100 -6.28 -0.63 10.39
CA ILE A 100 -6.56 -1.34 9.13
C ILE A 100 -7.65 -0.64 8.30
N GLY A 101 -8.66 -0.05 8.95
CA GLY A 101 -9.76 0.70 8.31
C GLY A 101 -9.33 1.94 7.53
N MET A 102 -8.05 2.33 7.59
CA MET A 102 -7.49 3.50 6.91
C MET A 102 -6.70 3.15 5.65
N LEU A 103 -6.46 1.86 5.38
CA LEU A 103 -5.46 1.43 4.42
C LEU A 103 -6.08 1.18 3.03
N PRO A 104 -5.70 1.96 2.00
CA PRO A 104 -6.13 1.74 0.62
C PRO A 104 -5.32 0.62 -0.05
N SER A 105 -5.84 0.06 -1.15
CA SER A 105 -5.11 -0.87 -2.00
C SER A 105 -5.43 -0.67 -3.49
N ALA A 106 -4.56 -1.26 -4.32
CA ALA A 106 -4.74 -1.29 -5.76
C ALA A 106 -4.18 -2.59 -6.35
N SER A 107 -4.92 -3.18 -7.29
CA SER A 107 -4.50 -4.29 -8.14
C SER A 107 -4.38 -3.78 -9.57
N LEU A 108 -3.14 -3.66 -10.06
CA LEU A 108 -2.84 -3.05 -11.36
C LEU A 108 -2.64 -4.13 -12.43
N GLY A 109 -3.37 -4.02 -13.55
CA GLY A 109 -3.20 -4.88 -14.72
C GLY A 109 -2.12 -4.35 -15.68
N ASP A 110 -2.10 -4.86 -16.91
CA ASP A 110 -1.30 -4.26 -17.99
C ASP A 110 -1.94 -2.94 -18.45
N GLY A 111 -1.11 -1.92 -18.72
CA GLY A 111 -1.58 -0.57 -19.07
C GLY A 111 -1.94 0.29 -17.86
N MET A 112 -2.99 1.11 -17.99
CA MET A 112 -3.43 2.08 -16.96
C MET A 112 -4.68 1.62 -16.20
N CYS A 113 -5.30 0.50 -16.57
CA CYS A 113 -6.48 0.00 -15.86
C CYS A 113 -6.07 -0.72 -14.56
N GLY A 114 -6.72 -0.38 -13.46
CA GLY A 114 -6.49 -0.98 -12.14
C GLY A 114 -7.80 -1.10 -11.37
N MET A 115 -7.84 -2.06 -10.45
CA MET A 115 -8.90 -2.20 -9.45
C MET A 115 -8.42 -1.55 -8.15
N TYR A 116 -9.22 -0.66 -7.59
CA TYR A 116 -8.87 0.12 -6.39
C TYR A 116 -9.92 -0.15 -5.33
N GLU A 117 -9.48 -0.61 -4.16
CA GLU A 117 -10.36 -1.03 -3.08
C GLU A 117 -9.72 -0.76 -1.72
N PRO A 118 -10.48 -0.65 -0.62
CA PRO A 118 -9.90 -0.68 0.72
C PRO A 118 -9.44 -2.11 1.07
N ILE A 119 -8.43 -2.28 1.94
CA ILE A 119 -8.04 -3.64 2.37
C ILE A 119 -9.01 -4.26 3.37
N HIS A 120 -9.86 -3.45 4.01
CA HIS A 120 -10.77 -3.96 5.03
C HIS A 120 -11.88 -4.81 4.38
N GLY A 121 -12.35 -5.82 5.10
CA GLY A 121 -13.44 -6.68 4.65
C GLY A 121 -14.82 -6.01 4.65
N SER A 122 -15.87 -6.82 4.48
CA SER A 122 -17.24 -6.36 4.30
C SER A 122 -17.95 -5.83 5.56
N ALA A 123 -17.39 -6.08 6.76
CA ALA A 123 -17.93 -5.64 8.06
C ALA A 123 -19.47 -5.75 8.18
N PRO A 124 -20.04 -6.96 8.03
CA PRO A 124 -21.49 -7.17 7.90
C PRO A 124 -22.28 -6.74 9.15
N ASP A 125 -21.64 -6.73 10.30
CA ASP A 125 -22.19 -6.32 11.59
C ASP A 125 -22.51 -4.81 11.64
N ILE A 126 -21.88 -3.98 10.80
CA ILE A 126 -22.14 -2.53 10.70
C ILE A 126 -22.76 -2.08 9.38
N ALA A 127 -23.04 -3.03 8.47
CA ALA A 127 -23.65 -2.73 7.17
C ALA A 127 -24.97 -1.96 7.32
N GLY A 128 -25.11 -0.86 6.59
CA GLY A 128 -26.32 -0.01 6.61
C GLY A 128 -26.49 0.86 7.86
N LYS A 129 -25.48 0.93 8.75
CA LYS A 129 -25.57 1.72 10.01
C LYS A 129 -24.91 3.10 9.96
N ASP A 130 -24.35 3.51 8.82
CA ASP A 130 -23.66 4.81 8.64
C ASP A 130 -22.51 5.05 9.64
N ILE A 131 -21.79 3.99 10.02
CA ILE A 131 -20.66 4.07 10.98
C ILE A 131 -19.34 3.50 10.45
N ALA A 132 -19.33 3.04 9.20
CA ALA A 132 -18.11 2.55 8.55
C ALA A 132 -17.15 3.72 8.30
N ASN A 133 -15.84 3.44 8.31
CA ASN A 133 -14.82 4.41 7.96
C ASN A 133 -14.68 4.51 6.43
N PRO A 134 -14.98 5.66 5.80
CA PRO A 134 -14.86 5.79 4.35
C PRO A 134 -13.43 6.08 3.88
N ILE A 135 -12.49 6.34 4.79
CA ILE A 135 -11.18 6.90 4.44
C ILE A 135 -10.36 5.96 3.56
N ALA A 136 -10.33 4.66 3.86
CA ALA A 136 -9.60 3.71 3.02
C ALA A 136 -10.09 3.74 1.57
N THR A 137 -11.41 3.70 1.34
CA THR A 137 -11.99 3.78 -0.01
C THR A 137 -11.69 5.13 -0.69
N ILE A 138 -11.74 6.23 0.05
CA ILE A 138 -11.39 7.57 -0.46
C ILE A 138 -9.92 7.63 -0.88
N LEU A 139 -9.02 7.06 -0.09
CA LEU A 139 -7.60 6.99 -0.42
C LEU A 139 -7.34 6.02 -1.59
N SER A 140 -8.13 4.96 -1.75
CA SER A 140 -8.08 4.10 -2.95
C SER A 140 -8.50 4.88 -4.20
N ALA A 141 -9.46 5.79 -4.10
CA ALA A 141 -9.78 6.72 -5.18
C ALA A 141 -8.62 7.69 -5.48
N ALA A 142 -7.90 8.18 -4.46
CA ALA A 142 -6.69 8.99 -4.67
C ALA A 142 -5.60 8.17 -5.40
N MET A 143 -5.40 6.90 -5.03
CA MET A 143 -4.51 5.99 -5.77
C MET A 143 -4.94 5.83 -7.23
N MET A 144 -6.24 5.73 -7.51
CA MET A 144 -6.78 5.66 -8.87
C MET A 144 -6.43 6.90 -9.70
N LEU A 145 -6.64 8.09 -9.14
CA LEU A 145 -6.26 9.34 -9.80
C LEU A 145 -4.76 9.36 -10.14
N ARG A 146 -3.92 8.98 -9.17
CA ARG A 146 -2.46 8.99 -9.33
C ARG A 146 -1.97 7.97 -10.35
N TYR A 147 -2.36 6.70 -10.21
CA TYR A 147 -1.73 5.60 -10.96
C TYR A 147 -2.45 5.26 -12.27
N SER A 148 -3.76 5.50 -12.38
CA SER A 148 -4.52 5.21 -13.60
C SER A 148 -4.77 6.45 -14.46
N PHE A 149 -5.01 7.62 -13.85
CA PHE A 149 -5.39 8.82 -14.61
C PHE A 149 -4.27 9.86 -14.73
N ASN A 150 -3.11 9.62 -14.11
CA ASN A 150 -1.98 10.56 -14.12
C ASN A 150 -2.38 11.96 -13.58
N LEU A 151 -3.28 11.97 -12.60
CA LEU A 151 -3.82 13.14 -11.92
C LEU A 151 -3.23 13.22 -10.50
N ALA A 152 -1.91 13.49 -10.45
CA ALA A 152 -1.15 13.47 -9.20
C ALA A 152 -1.54 14.62 -8.25
N ASP A 153 -1.85 15.80 -8.79
CA ASP A 153 -2.22 16.98 -8.00
C ASP A 153 -3.59 16.78 -7.32
N GLU A 154 -4.55 16.17 -8.02
CA GLU A 154 -5.86 15.83 -7.47
C GLU A 154 -5.77 14.71 -6.42
N ALA A 155 -4.90 13.72 -6.64
CA ALA A 155 -4.61 12.71 -5.63
C ALA A 155 -4.01 13.33 -4.37
N ASP A 156 -3.03 14.23 -4.52
CA ASP A 156 -2.42 14.98 -3.41
C ASP A 156 -3.46 15.82 -2.66
N ALA A 157 -4.41 16.46 -3.36
CA ALA A 157 -5.49 17.22 -2.75
C ALA A 157 -6.36 16.34 -1.82
N ILE A 158 -6.77 15.15 -2.29
CA ILE A 158 -7.55 14.19 -1.47
C ILE A 158 -6.73 13.72 -0.26
N GLU A 159 -5.48 13.30 -0.46
CA GLU A 159 -4.61 12.84 0.61
C GLU A 159 -4.39 13.94 1.68
N ASN A 160 -4.21 15.18 1.23
CA ASN A 160 -4.05 16.32 2.13
C ASN A 160 -5.35 16.67 2.86
N ALA A 161 -6.52 16.56 2.23
CA ALA A 161 -7.81 16.74 2.88
C ALA A 161 -8.02 15.70 4.00
N VAL A 162 -7.70 14.43 3.74
CA VAL A 162 -7.73 13.36 4.77
C VAL A 162 -6.76 13.68 5.91
N LYS A 163 -5.52 14.07 5.62
CA LYS A 163 -4.54 14.48 6.66
C LYS A 163 -5.08 15.63 7.51
N LYS A 164 -5.70 16.65 6.90
CA LYS A 164 -6.30 17.79 7.60
C LYS A 164 -7.47 17.34 8.50
N VAL A 165 -8.39 16.51 8.00
CA VAL A 165 -9.55 16.03 8.77
C VAL A 165 -9.12 15.28 10.02
N LEU A 166 -8.09 14.44 9.89
CA LEU A 166 -7.53 13.69 11.02
C LEU A 166 -6.80 14.61 12.00
N LYS A 167 -6.07 15.62 11.50
CA LYS A 167 -5.40 16.61 12.34
C LYS A 167 -6.39 17.42 13.18
N ASP A 168 -7.58 17.68 12.64
CA ASP A 168 -8.65 18.41 13.32
C ASP A 168 -9.43 17.55 14.34
N GLY A 169 -9.04 16.28 14.52
CA GLY A 169 -9.63 15.40 15.53
C GLY A 169 -10.91 14.70 15.09
N VAL A 170 -11.32 14.81 13.82
CA VAL A 170 -12.50 14.10 13.30
C VAL A 170 -12.20 12.61 13.19
N ARG A 171 -13.04 11.76 13.80
CA ARG A 171 -12.83 10.30 13.85
C ARG A 171 -14.12 9.55 13.57
N THR A 172 -14.04 8.47 12.80
CA THR A 172 -15.08 7.43 12.80
C THR A 172 -14.89 6.49 13.98
N ALA A 173 -15.86 5.63 14.24
CA ALA A 173 -15.92 4.80 15.45
C ALA A 173 -14.71 3.86 15.64
N ASP A 174 -14.09 3.40 14.55
CA ASP A 174 -12.95 2.48 14.52
C ASP A 174 -11.61 3.13 14.90
N ILE A 175 -11.48 4.45 14.71
CA ILE A 175 -10.25 5.21 14.98
C ILE A 175 -10.40 6.23 16.12
N ALA A 176 -11.60 6.35 16.70
CA ALA A 176 -11.87 7.18 17.87
C ALA A 176 -11.35 6.50 19.14
N LYS A 177 -10.69 7.27 20.01
CA LYS A 177 -10.32 6.79 21.35
C LYS A 177 -11.53 6.81 22.30
N PRO A 178 -11.49 6.05 23.40
CA PRO A 178 -12.54 6.14 24.42
C PRO A 178 -12.75 7.58 24.89
N GLY A 179 -13.99 8.07 24.74
CA GLY A 179 -14.37 9.42 25.13
C GLY A 179 -14.18 10.50 24.06
N GLU A 180 -13.65 10.16 22.87
CA GLU A 180 -13.63 11.07 21.73
C GLU A 180 -14.99 11.09 21.01
N ASP A 181 -15.34 12.26 20.47
CA ASP A 181 -16.49 12.39 19.58
C ASP A 181 -16.25 11.60 18.30
N LYS A 182 -17.31 10.95 17.81
CA LYS A 182 -17.28 10.15 16.59
C LYS A 182 -18.29 10.65 15.59
N VAL A 183 -17.91 10.65 14.33
CA VAL A 183 -18.77 11.01 13.20
C VAL A 183 -19.23 9.78 12.44
N SER A 184 -20.33 9.94 11.71
CA SER A 184 -20.88 8.94 10.80
C SER A 184 -20.04 8.83 9.52
N THR A 185 -20.31 7.82 8.69
CA THR A 185 -19.65 7.65 7.38
C THR A 185 -19.90 8.87 6.49
N ALA A 186 -21.17 9.29 6.37
CA ALA A 186 -21.53 10.48 5.60
C ALA A 186 -20.86 11.75 6.13
N GLN A 187 -20.88 11.95 7.45
CA GLN A 187 -20.24 13.10 8.09
C GLN A 187 -18.74 13.14 7.86
N MET A 188 -18.04 12.00 7.93
CA MET A 188 -16.62 11.93 7.61
C MET A 188 -16.36 12.34 6.14
N GLY A 189 -17.19 11.88 5.20
CA GLY A 189 -17.13 12.30 3.81
C GLY A 189 -17.28 13.81 3.64
N ASP A 190 -18.30 14.41 4.27
CA ASP A 190 -18.53 15.85 4.25
C ASP A 190 -17.34 16.65 4.82
N GLU A 191 -16.79 16.18 5.94
CA GLU A 191 -15.64 16.83 6.58
C GLU A 191 -14.37 16.77 5.71
N ILE A 192 -14.17 15.69 4.94
CA ILE A 192 -13.07 15.60 3.98
C ILE A 192 -13.29 16.58 2.83
N VAL A 193 -14.51 16.64 2.26
CA VAL A 193 -14.84 17.56 1.16
C VAL A 193 -14.62 19.02 1.54
N LYS A 194 -14.94 19.42 2.78
CA LYS A 194 -14.69 20.78 3.31
C LYS A 194 -13.21 21.19 3.33
N ARG A 195 -12.27 20.25 3.18
CA ARG A 195 -10.82 20.44 3.34
C ARG A 195 -10.01 20.25 2.05
N LEU A 196 -10.68 19.97 0.94
CA LEU A 196 -10.10 19.99 -0.40
C LEU A 196 -9.59 21.39 -0.75
#